data_AF-A0A353N1Y3-F1
#
_entry.id   AF-A0A353N1Y3-F1
#
_cell.length_a   1.000
_cell.length_b   1.000
_cell.length_c   1.000
_cell.angle_alpha   90.00
_cell.angle_beta   90.00
_cell.angle_gamma   90.00
#
_symmetry.space_group_name_H-M   'P 1'
#
loop_
_entity.id
_entity.type
_entity.pdbx_description
1 polymer ?
#
loop_
_entity_poly.entity_id
_entity_poly.type
_entity_poly.pdbx_seq_one_letter_code
_entity_poly.pdbx_strand_id
1 'polypeptide(L)'
;MAAYSLEPEIQKGAHPEESFRTGFLHEVLEVLSALQKDGRIDEFFLLPDFGFDLGVFIGREGQTRSVFFNLKMYMGAKPRVVEIGDQNGSGPEIELLQLNTARSALAAESFRWILVDITKPRGNRRFSIFTTDQAKEGLMGGLNKKKQNSIKLASVMTFPMTWDELSGKLTDFLGN
;
A
#
# COMPACT_ATOMS: atom_id res chain seq x y z
N MET A 1 2.54 -17.52 -8.75
CA MET A 1 3.78 -16.83 -9.17
C MET A 1 4.58 -16.63 -7.90
N ALA A 2 5.90 -16.89 -7.90
CA ALA A 2 6.73 -16.54 -6.76
C ALA A 2 6.96 -15.02 -6.75
N ALA A 3 7.14 -14.42 -5.58
CA ALA A 3 7.58 -13.02 -5.49
C ALA A 3 8.96 -12.84 -6.15
N TYR A 4 9.25 -11.60 -6.54
CA TYR A 4 10.54 -11.25 -7.14
C TYR A 4 11.64 -11.04 -6.09
N SER A 5 11.26 -10.75 -4.84
CA SER A 5 12.16 -10.71 -3.70
C SER A 5 11.65 -11.51 -2.50
N LEU A 6 12.54 -11.78 -1.54
CA LEU A 6 12.17 -12.44 -0.30
C LEU A 6 11.31 -11.53 0.57
N GLU A 7 10.29 -12.11 1.21
CA GLU A 7 9.48 -11.37 2.19
C GLU A 7 10.40 -10.73 3.25
N PRO A 8 10.31 -9.41 3.50
CA PRO A 8 11.21 -8.73 4.42
C PRO A 8 11.05 -9.24 5.86
N GLU A 9 12.16 -9.22 6.60
CA GLU A 9 12.15 -9.51 8.02
C GLU A 9 11.67 -8.27 8.79
N ILE A 10 10.42 -8.32 9.25
CA ILE A 10 9.77 -7.22 9.98
C ILE A 10 9.62 -7.65 11.45
N GLN A 11 10.52 -7.18 12.30
CA GLN A 11 10.54 -7.51 13.73
C GLN A 11 10.10 -6.33 14.60
N LYS A 12 9.22 -6.60 15.54
CA LYS A 12 8.78 -5.61 16.53
C LYS A 12 9.97 -5.18 17.40
N GLY A 13 10.23 -3.87 17.48
CA GLY A 13 11.34 -3.31 18.27
C GLY A 13 12.65 -3.10 17.52
N ALA A 14 12.72 -3.48 16.24
CA ALA A 14 13.89 -3.30 15.38
C ALA A 14 13.53 -2.46 14.13
N HIS A 15 12.95 -1.27 14.36
CA HIS A 15 12.50 -0.36 13.28
C HIS A 15 11.58 -1.03 12.23
N PRO A 16 10.48 -1.69 12.64
CA PRO A 16 9.68 -2.53 11.74
C PRO A 16 9.11 -1.77 10.53
N GLU A 17 8.73 -0.51 10.70
CA GLU A 17 8.21 0.33 9.61
C GLU A 17 9.26 0.58 8.52
N GLU A 18 10.52 0.80 8.90
CA GLU A 18 11.64 0.97 7.98
C GLU A 18 11.95 -0.34 7.26
N SER A 19 11.98 -1.47 7.97
CA SER A 19 12.20 -2.78 7.36
C SER A 19 11.10 -3.11 6.34
N PHE A 20 9.84 -2.80 6.67
CA PHE A 20 8.73 -3.01 5.76
C PHE A 20 8.82 -2.11 4.53
N ARG A 21 9.10 -0.81 4.72
CA ARG A 21 9.26 0.17 3.65
C ARG A 21 10.38 -0.23 2.68
N THR A 22 11.55 -0.57 3.20
CA THR A 22 12.71 -0.97 2.39
C THR A 22 12.43 -2.26 1.61
N GLY A 23 11.84 -3.27 2.27
CA GLY A 23 11.46 -4.51 1.59
C GLY A 23 10.39 -4.32 0.52
N PHE A 24 9.39 -3.48 0.78
CA PHE A 24 8.37 -3.15 -0.21
C PHE A 24 8.93 -2.37 -1.40
N LEU A 25 9.81 -1.39 -1.16
CA LEU A 25 10.48 -0.65 -2.21
C LEU A 25 11.29 -1.57 -3.12
N HIS A 26 12.05 -2.50 -2.52
CA HIS A 26 12.83 -3.48 -3.24
C HIS A 26 11.94 -4.39 -4.11
N GLU A 27 10.82 -4.89 -3.58
CA GLU A 27 9.88 -5.68 -4.37
C GLU A 27 9.30 -4.90 -5.56
N VAL A 28 8.90 -3.63 -5.35
CA VAL A 28 8.39 -2.79 -6.43
C VAL A 28 9.45 -2.56 -7.50
N LEU A 29 10.70 -2.33 -7.11
CA LEU A 29 11.84 -2.21 -8.02
C LEU A 29 12.02 -3.48 -8.87
N GLU A 30 12.00 -4.65 -8.25
CA GLU A 30 12.18 -5.93 -8.94
C GLU A 30 11.00 -6.24 -9.88
N VAL A 31 9.76 -5.96 -9.45
CA VAL A 31 8.56 -6.10 -10.30
C VAL A 31 8.67 -5.20 -11.54
N LEU A 32 9.03 -3.93 -11.37
CA LEU A 32 9.17 -2.99 -12.49
C LEU A 32 10.33 -3.38 -13.42
N SER A 33 11.45 -3.83 -12.86
CA SER A 33 12.59 -4.32 -13.64
C SER A 33 12.20 -5.54 -14.50
N ALA A 34 11.40 -6.45 -13.95
CA ALA A 34 10.87 -7.59 -14.70
C ALA A 34 9.89 -7.13 -15.79
N LEU A 35 8.96 -6.22 -15.48
CA LEU A 35 8.04 -5.66 -16.47
C LEU A 35 8.76 -4.95 -17.61
N GLN A 36 9.84 -4.22 -17.33
CA GLN A 36 10.66 -3.55 -18.33
C GLN A 36 11.41 -4.56 -19.20
N LYS A 37 12.00 -5.59 -18.59
CA LYS A 37 12.69 -6.67 -19.31
C LYS A 37 11.74 -7.44 -20.24
N ASP A 38 10.49 -7.60 -19.83
CA ASP A 38 9.43 -8.26 -20.61
C ASP A 38 8.81 -7.33 -21.68
N GLY A 39 9.29 -6.08 -21.80
CA GLY A 39 8.79 -5.09 -22.77
C GLY A 39 7.37 -4.61 -22.48
N ARG A 40 6.88 -4.77 -21.25
CA ARG A 40 5.54 -4.29 -20.82
C ARG A 40 5.54 -2.81 -20.47
N ILE A 41 6.70 -2.26 -20.13
CA ILE A 41 6.95 -0.84 -19.87
C ILE A 41 8.30 -0.44 -20.50
N ASP A 42 8.49 0.82 -20.83
CA ASP A 42 9.70 1.32 -21.48
C ASP A 42 10.73 1.79 -20.45
N GLU A 43 10.28 2.57 -19.47
CA GLU A 43 11.12 3.16 -18.42
C GLU A 43 10.33 3.35 -17.13
N PHE A 44 11.03 3.46 -16.00
CA PHE A 44 10.41 3.81 -14.74
C PHE A 44 11.39 4.50 -13.80
N PHE A 45 10.86 5.22 -12.81
CA PHE A 45 11.62 5.65 -11.65
C PHE A 45 10.74 5.65 -10.39
N LEU A 46 11.41 5.57 -9.25
CA LEU A 46 10.80 5.53 -7.91
C LEU A 46 11.18 6.79 -7.14
N LEU A 47 10.22 7.37 -6.43
CA LEU A 47 10.43 8.46 -5.49
C LEU A 47 9.84 8.08 -4.13
N PRO A 48 10.66 7.59 -3.19
CA PRO A 48 10.25 7.42 -1.80
C PRO A 48 9.77 8.75 -1.20
N ASP A 49 8.79 8.70 -0.30
CA ASP A 49 8.27 9.87 0.41
C ASP A 49 7.67 10.98 -0.48
N PHE A 50 7.32 10.65 -1.72
CA PHE A 50 6.70 11.59 -2.65
C PHE A 50 5.16 11.55 -2.54
N GLY A 51 4.61 12.48 -1.76
CA GLY A 51 3.17 12.64 -1.51
C GLY A 51 2.57 11.59 -0.57
N PHE A 52 3.00 10.33 -0.72
CA PHE A 52 2.74 9.19 0.16
C PHE A 52 4.07 8.49 0.45
N ASP A 53 4.04 7.24 0.91
CA ASP A 53 5.27 6.48 1.21
C ASP A 53 6.10 6.15 -0.04
N LEU A 54 5.46 5.95 -1.20
CA LEU A 54 6.16 5.69 -2.47
C LEU A 54 5.39 6.23 -3.67
N GLY A 55 6.04 7.07 -4.47
CA GLY A 55 5.64 7.43 -5.83
C GLY A 55 6.39 6.57 -6.86
N VAL A 56 5.67 6.11 -7.88
CA VAL A 56 6.16 5.29 -8.99
C VAL A 56 5.71 5.93 -10.29
N PHE A 57 6.65 6.14 -11.21
CA PHE A 57 6.38 6.74 -12.51
C PHE A 57 6.79 5.74 -13.58
N ILE A 58 5.87 5.44 -14.48
CA ILE A 58 6.00 4.38 -15.47
C ILE A 58 5.76 4.99 -16.85
N GLY A 59 6.78 4.89 -17.71
CA GLY A 59 6.71 5.29 -19.11
C GLY A 59 6.34 4.10 -20.00
N ARG A 60 5.38 4.31 -20.91
CA ARG A 60 5.01 3.35 -21.95
C ARG A 60 4.45 4.09 -23.17
N GLU A 61 4.98 3.81 -24.35
CA GLU A 61 4.46 4.33 -25.64
C GLU A 61 4.35 5.87 -25.63
N GLY A 62 5.31 6.55 -25.00
CA GLY A 62 5.33 8.01 -24.88
C GLY A 62 4.33 8.59 -23.87
N GLN A 63 3.60 7.75 -23.13
CA GLN A 63 2.72 8.14 -22.04
C GLN A 63 3.35 7.85 -20.68
N THR A 64 3.00 8.66 -19.68
CA THR A 64 3.44 8.46 -18.30
C THR A 64 2.24 8.18 -17.41
N ARG A 65 2.31 7.08 -16.66
CA ARG A 65 1.38 6.75 -15.58
C ARG A 65 2.08 6.95 -14.23
N SER A 66 1.42 7.67 -13.33
CA SER A 66 1.85 7.80 -11.93
C SER A 66 1.05 6.87 -11.04
N VAL A 67 1.75 6.12 -10.19
CA VAL A 67 1.20 5.21 -9.19
C VAL A 67 1.78 5.56 -7.82
N PHE A 68 0.96 5.47 -6.78
CA PHE A 68 1.31 5.86 -5.43
C PHE A 68 0.92 4.74 -4.46
N PHE A 69 1.80 4.46 -3.50
CA PHE A 69 1.53 3.50 -2.43
C PHE A 69 1.61 4.17 -1.08
N ASN A 70 0.70 3.75 -0.20
CA ASN A 70 0.71 4.14 1.19
C ASN A 70 0.77 2.89 2.07
N LEU A 71 1.82 2.78 2.87
CA LEU A 71 2.15 1.63 3.68
C LEU A 71 1.56 1.78 5.08
N LYS A 72 0.96 0.71 5.56
CA LYS A 72 0.41 0.62 6.90
C LYS A 72 0.85 -0.66 7.58
N MET A 73 0.89 -0.58 8.90
CA MET A 73 1.32 -1.70 9.73
C MET A 73 0.39 -1.85 10.92
N TYR A 74 0.01 -3.10 11.19
CA TYR A 74 -0.65 -3.47 12.44
C TYR A 74 0.33 -4.20 13.35
N MET A 75 0.64 -3.59 14.49
CA MET A 75 1.61 -4.08 15.49
C MET A 75 0.97 -4.68 16.76
N GLY A 76 -0.37 -4.79 16.79
CA GLY A 76 -1.11 -5.27 17.96
C GLY A 76 -1.20 -4.30 19.14
N ALA A 77 -0.78 -3.04 18.98
CA ALA A 77 -0.78 -2.04 20.06
C ALA A 77 -2.19 -1.51 20.39
N LYS A 78 -3.06 -1.38 19.39
CA LYS A 78 -4.47 -1.02 19.56
C LYS A 78 -5.35 -2.20 19.15
N PRO A 79 -6.50 -2.43 19.82
CA PRO A 79 -7.35 -3.58 19.50
C PRO A 79 -7.88 -3.50 18.06
N ARG A 80 -7.27 -4.26 17.15
CA ARG A 80 -7.78 -4.54 15.79
C ARG A 80 -8.07 -3.28 14.95
N VAL A 81 -7.23 -2.25 15.06
CA VAL A 81 -7.34 -1.03 14.24
C VAL A 81 -5.99 -0.61 13.68
N VAL A 82 -6.04 0.10 12.56
CA VAL A 82 -4.90 0.76 11.93
C VAL A 82 -5.18 2.25 11.88
N GLU A 83 -4.22 3.07 12.32
CA GLU A 83 -4.36 4.52 12.34
C GLU A 83 -4.01 5.13 10.98
N ILE A 84 -4.73 6.19 10.62
CA ILE A 84 -4.62 6.88 9.34
C ILE A 84 -4.70 8.40 9.52
N GLY A 85 -3.95 9.13 8.71
CA GLY A 85 -3.72 10.56 8.84
C GLY A 85 -2.84 10.92 10.05
N ASP A 86 -2.87 12.19 10.42
CA ASP A 86 -2.24 12.68 11.65
C ASP A 86 -3.23 12.74 12.83
N GLN A 87 -2.70 13.13 13.99
CA GLN A 87 -3.48 13.24 15.24
C GLN A 87 -4.59 14.29 15.17
N ASN A 88 -4.50 15.23 14.23
CA ASN A 88 -5.48 16.29 14.01
C ASN A 88 -6.55 15.88 12.99
N GLY A 89 -6.46 14.67 12.41
CA GLY A 89 -7.35 14.23 11.35
C GLY A 89 -7.09 14.96 10.03
N SER A 90 -5.81 15.18 9.73
CA SER A 90 -5.32 15.82 8.51
C SER A 90 -4.31 14.92 7.78
N GLY A 91 -3.87 15.36 6.60
CA GLY A 91 -2.86 14.69 5.78
C GLY A 91 -3.41 14.12 4.47
N PRO A 92 -2.52 13.70 3.55
CA PRO A 92 -2.89 13.24 2.21
C PRO A 92 -3.91 12.09 2.22
N GLU A 93 -3.77 11.19 3.19
CA GLU A 93 -4.71 10.09 3.44
C GLU A 93 -6.14 10.56 3.72
N ILE A 94 -6.29 11.60 4.53
CA ILE A 94 -7.59 12.14 4.90
C ILE A 94 -8.24 12.86 3.72
N GLU A 95 -7.44 13.51 2.88
CA GLU A 95 -7.92 14.13 1.64
C GLU A 95 -8.42 13.09 0.63
N LEU A 96 -7.72 11.96 0.47
CA LEU A 96 -8.20 10.84 -0.36
C LEU A 96 -9.54 10.28 0.14
N LEU A 97 -9.71 10.16 1.45
CA LEU A 97 -10.94 9.64 2.06
C LEU A 97 -12.15 10.59 1.93
N GLN A 98 -11.95 11.83 1.49
CA GLN A 98 -13.04 12.77 1.22
C GLN A 98 -13.52 12.74 -0.22
N LEU A 99 -12.80 12.05 -1.11
CA LEU A 99 -13.18 11.99 -2.52
C LEU A 99 -14.57 11.39 -2.67
N ASN A 100 -15.38 11.99 -3.54
CA ASN A 100 -16.64 11.38 -3.98
C ASN A 100 -16.36 10.11 -4.80
N THR A 101 -17.38 9.31 -5.08
CA THR A 101 -17.25 8.01 -5.77
C THR A 101 -16.49 8.12 -7.10
N ALA A 102 -16.82 9.10 -7.94
CA ALA A 102 -16.17 9.27 -9.24
C ALA A 102 -14.67 9.57 -9.11
N ARG A 103 -14.28 10.46 -8.20
CA ARG A 103 -12.86 10.78 -7.95
C ARG A 103 -12.13 9.66 -7.23
N SER A 104 -12.83 8.87 -6.42
CA SER A 104 -12.27 7.70 -5.75
C SER A 104 -11.92 6.60 -6.76
N ALA A 105 -12.77 6.40 -7.78
CA ALA A 105 -12.50 5.48 -8.88
C ALA A 105 -11.23 5.90 -9.64
N LEU A 106 -11.08 7.19 -9.95
CA LEU A 106 -9.85 7.71 -10.57
C LEU A 106 -8.62 7.47 -9.66
N ALA A 107 -8.74 7.78 -8.36
CA ALA A 107 -7.66 7.49 -7.41
C ALA A 107 -7.34 5.98 -7.37
N ALA A 108 -8.32 5.09 -7.55
CA ALA A 108 -8.11 3.66 -7.59
C ALA A 108 -7.36 3.17 -8.85
N GLU A 109 -7.07 4.01 -9.84
CA GLU A 109 -6.16 3.66 -10.93
C GLU A 109 -4.70 3.97 -10.59
N SER A 110 -4.48 4.94 -9.70
CA SER A 110 -3.16 5.47 -9.37
C SER A 110 -2.74 5.29 -7.92
N PHE A 111 -3.57 4.75 -7.04
CA PHE A 111 -3.26 4.70 -5.61
C PHE A 111 -3.69 3.38 -4.95
N ARG A 112 -2.81 2.82 -4.10
CA ARG A 112 -3.10 1.64 -3.28
C ARG A 112 -2.57 1.80 -1.87
N TRP A 113 -3.37 1.33 -0.92
CA TRP A 113 -2.88 1.06 0.43
C TRP A 113 -2.29 -0.33 0.47
N ILE A 114 -1.15 -0.48 1.14
CA ILE A 114 -0.56 -1.78 1.48
C ILE A 114 -0.53 -1.89 3.00
N LEU A 115 -1.04 -2.98 3.54
CA LEU A 115 -1.05 -3.23 4.97
C LEU A 115 -0.35 -4.55 5.27
N VAL A 116 0.48 -4.56 6.32
CA VAL A 116 1.03 -5.77 6.93
C VAL A 116 0.58 -5.93 8.38
N ASP A 117 0.13 -7.14 8.74
CA ASP A 117 -0.14 -7.57 10.11
C ASP A 117 1.09 -8.31 10.66
N ILE A 118 1.94 -7.59 11.39
CA ILE A 118 3.19 -8.16 11.93
C ILE A 118 2.96 -8.99 13.20
N THR A 119 1.71 -9.07 13.70
CA THR A 119 1.36 -9.99 14.78
C THR A 119 1.31 -11.43 14.29
N LYS A 120 1.26 -11.63 12.97
CA LYS A 120 1.34 -12.94 12.32
C LYS A 120 2.79 -13.26 11.91
N PRO A 121 3.21 -14.54 12.05
CA PRO A 121 4.54 -14.97 11.64
C PRO A 121 4.79 -14.74 10.13
N ARG A 122 6.05 -14.51 9.76
CA ARG A 122 6.52 -14.45 8.37
C ARG A 122 6.11 -15.70 7.58
N GLY A 123 5.85 -15.56 6.29
CA GLY A 123 5.36 -16.62 5.41
C GLY A 123 3.86 -16.88 5.49
N ASN A 124 3.16 -16.31 6.48
CA ASN A 124 1.70 -16.42 6.56
C ASN A 124 0.99 -15.38 5.69
N ARG A 125 -0.31 -15.60 5.53
CA ARG A 125 -1.25 -14.63 4.97
C ARG A 125 -1.41 -13.44 5.93
N ARG A 126 -0.59 -12.41 5.73
CA ARG A 126 -0.49 -11.24 6.60
C ARG A 126 -0.42 -9.90 5.89
N PHE A 127 -0.49 -9.88 4.56
CA PHE A 127 -0.53 -8.66 3.76
C PHE A 127 -1.93 -8.39 3.23
N SER A 128 -2.21 -7.15 2.88
CA SER A 128 -3.38 -6.75 2.10
C SER A 128 -3.05 -5.57 1.20
N ILE A 129 -3.72 -5.51 0.06
CA ILE A 129 -3.73 -4.39 -0.88
C ILE A 129 -5.16 -3.94 -1.05
N PHE A 130 -5.44 -2.66 -0.87
CA PHE A 130 -6.82 -2.15 -0.91
C PHE A 130 -6.93 -0.73 -1.45
N THR A 131 -8.13 -0.38 -1.90
CA THR A 131 -8.46 0.92 -2.48
C THR A 131 -8.91 1.92 -1.42
N THR A 132 -9.01 3.19 -1.81
CA THR A 132 -9.57 4.25 -0.98
C THR A 132 -11.02 3.97 -0.56
N ASP A 133 -11.83 3.35 -1.41
CA ASP A 133 -13.22 3.01 -1.05
C ASP A 133 -13.28 1.90 0.01
N GLN A 134 -12.46 0.85 -0.13
CA GLN A 134 -12.33 -0.18 0.90
C GLN A 134 -11.83 0.41 2.23
N ALA A 135 -10.94 1.41 2.17
CA ALA A 135 -10.50 2.14 3.35
C ALA A 135 -11.65 2.94 4.00
N LYS A 136 -12.47 3.64 3.19
CA LYS A 136 -13.65 4.40 3.67
C LYS A 136 -14.68 3.50 4.33
N GLU A 137 -15.01 2.36 3.72
CA GLU A 137 -15.95 1.37 4.27
C GLU A 137 -15.48 0.83 5.63
N GLY A 138 -14.16 0.76 5.83
CA GLY A 138 -13.54 0.32 7.06
C GLY A 138 -13.44 1.35 8.19
N LEU A 139 -13.82 2.62 7.95
CA LEU A 139 -13.66 3.69 8.93
C LEU A 139 -14.43 3.43 10.22
N MET A 140 -13.77 3.65 11.35
CA MET A 140 -14.39 3.59 12.67
C MET A 140 -15.06 4.91 13.04
N GLY A 141 -16.39 4.92 13.04
CA GLY A 141 -17.16 6.10 13.44
C GLY A 141 -17.21 7.20 12.38
N GLY A 142 -16.88 6.87 11.12
CA GLY A 142 -16.82 7.81 10.01
C GLY A 142 -15.55 8.67 10.02
N LEU A 143 -15.41 9.51 8.99
CA LEU A 143 -14.27 10.41 8.86
C LEU A 143 -14.39 11.61 9.81
N ASN A 144 -13.32 11.91 10.55
CA ASN A 144 -13.27 13.02 11.51
C ASN A 144 -12.03 13.89 11.29
N LYS A 145 -12.23 15.20 11.05
CA LYS A 145 -11.15 16.18 10.79
C LYS A 145 -10.60 16.88 12.04
N LYS A 146 -10.84 16.33 13.22
CA LYS A 146 -10.41 16.91 14.51
C LYS A 146 -9.63 15.93 15.38
N LYS A 147 -9.44 14.70 14.91
CA LYS A 147 -8.73 13.64 15.62
C LYS A 147 -8.18 12.61 14.64
N GLN A 148 -7.21 11.83 15.10
CA GLN A 148 -6.73 10.63 14.43
C GLN A 148 -7.90 9.74 13.98
N ASN A 149 -7.88 9.32 12.72
CA ASN A 149 -8.84 8.37 12.17
C ASN A 149 -8.29 6.95 12.26
N SER A 150 -9.19 5.96 12.22
CA SER A 150 -8.79 4.56 12.25
C SER A 150 -9.67 3.70 11.37
N ILE A 151 -9.05 2.69 10.78
CA ILE A 151 -9.71 1.66 9.99
C ILE A 151 -9.79 0.39 10.82
N LYS A 152 -10.94 -0.30 10.79
CA LYS A 152 -11.08 -1.63 11.39
C LYS A 152 -10.18 -2.61 10.65
N LEU A 153 -9.28 -3.29 11.36
CA LEU A 153 -8.36 -4.24 10.74
C LEU A 153 -9.10 -5.31 9.92
N ALA A 154 -10.22 -5.80 10.45
CA ALA A 154 -11.01 -6.85 9.81
C ALA A 154 -11.64 -6.45 8.46
N SER A 155 -11.87 -5.15 8.19
CA SER A 155 -12.47 -4.72 6.92
C SER A 155 -11.46 -4.66 5.78
N VAL A 156 -10.18 -4.41 6.09
CA VAL A 156 -9.09 -4.33 5.11
C VAL A 156 -8.21 -5.58 5.10
N MET A 157 -8.36 -6.46 6.08
CA MET A 157 -7.71 -7.77 6.16
C MET A 157 -8.71 -8.93 5.97
N THR A 158 -9.78 -8.73 5.20
CA THR A 158 -10.80 -9.77 4.93
C THR A 158 -10.22 -10.99 4.24
N PHE A 159 -9.34 -10.77 3.25
CA PHE A 159 -8.65 -11.81 2.49
C PHE A 159 -7.15 -11.56 2.53
N PRO A 160 -6.48 -11.83 3.66
CA PRO A 160 -5.07 -11.55 3.77
C PRO A 160 -4.29 -12.44 2.78
N MET A 161 -3.14 -11.96 2.36
CA MET A 161 -2.31 -12.55 1.32
C MET A 161 -0.91 -12.85 1.87
N THR A 162 -0.28 -13.86 1.27
CA THR A 162 1.16 -14.09 1.37
C THR A 162 1.92 -13.01 0.61
N TRP A 163 3.24 -12.97 0.80
CA TRP A 163 4.12 -12.07 0.05
C TRP A 163 4.08 -12.34 -1.47
N ASP A 164 4.10 -13.61 -1.87
CA ASP A 164 4.00 -14.04 -3.28
C ASP A 164 2.69 -13.57 -3.94
N GLU A 165 1.57 -13.70 -3.22
CA GLU A 165 0.27 -13.22 -3.71
C GLU A 165 0.23 -11.69 -3.81
N LEU A 166 0.82 -10.97 -2.85
CA LEU A 166 0.95 -9.51 -2.94
C LEU A 166 1.79 -9.11 -4.16
N SER A 167 2.93 -9.77 -4.38
CA SER A 167 3.80 -9.51 -5.53
C SER A 167 3.08 -9.72 -6.88
N GLY A 168 2.29 -10.79 -6.99
CA GLY A 168 1.42 -10.99 -8.16
C GLY A 168 0.43 -9.84 -8.37
N LYS A 169 -0.21 -9.36 -7.30
CA LYS A 169 -1.12 -8.19 -7.37
C LYS A 169 -0.41 -6.90 -7.74
N LEU A 170 0.83 -6.70 -7.27
CA LEU A 170 1.65 -5.55 -7.66
C LEU A 170 2.00 -5.61 -9.15
N THR A 171 2.39 -6.78 -9.63
CA THR A 171 2.72 -7.01 -11.06
C THR A 171 1.54 -6.69 -11.96
N ASP A 172 0.34 -7.16 -11.60
CA ASP A 172 -0.89 -6.83 -12.33
C ASP A 172 -1.15 -5.32 -12.30
N PHE A 173 -1.06 -4.69 -11.13
CA PHE A 173 -1.41 -3.29 -10.96
C PHE A 173 -0.42 -2.33 -11.65
N LEU A 174 0.87 -2.62 -11.59
CA LEU A 174 1.95 -1.81 -12.18
C LEU A 174 2.12 -2.05 -13.68
N GLY A 175 1.80 -3.24 -14.17
CA GLY A 175 1.94 -3.59 -15.59
C GLY A 175 0.69 -3.34 -16.44
N ASN A 176 -0.37 -2.75 -15.85
CA ASN A 176 -1.57 -2.31 -16.56
C ASN A 176 -1.35 -0.99 -17.31
#